data_AF-A0AAW8GQI3-F1
#
_entry.id   AF-A0AAW8GQI3-F1
#
_cell.length_a   1.000
_cell.length_b   1.000
_cell.length_c   1.000
_cell.angle_alpha   90.00
_cell.angle_beta   90.00
_cell.angle_gamma   90.00
#
_symmetry.space_group_name_H-M   'P 1'
#
loop_
_entity.id
_entity.type
_entity.pdbx_description
1 polymer ?
#
loop_
_entity_poly.entity_id
_entity_poly.type
_entity_poly.pdbx_seq_one_letter_code
_entity_poly.pdbx_strand_id
1 'polypeptide(L)'
;MKMITAAMLSTLSLMSYSAFATVTEVTNYKSPYCGCCTEWSTHMQQAGFKVNEQLQEDMTAIKQQLGITPKLASCHTAVIDGYVFEGHIPATDIQAFLANPPKNAKGLAAPGMPIGSPGMESGDKKEAYSVFAFNEQGQVFEFAHHEGN
;
A
#
# COMPACT_ATOMS: atom_id res chain seq x y z
N MET A 1 58.89 -17.99 -38.97
CA MET A 1 57.71 -17.47 -39.70
C MET A 1 56.47 -17.87 -38.90
N LYS A 2 55.61 -16.88 -38.62
CA LYS A 2 54.39 -16.80 -37.77
C LYS A 2 53.59 -18.10 -37.59
N MET A 3 53.36 -18.57 -36.35
CA MET A 3 52.22 -18.25 -35.46
C MET A 3 50.85 -18.35 -36.13
N ILE A 4 49.99 -19.30 -35.74
CA ILE A 4 48.54 -19.06 -35.56
C ILE A 4 47.99 -20.00 -34.45
N THR A 5 47.70 -19.42 -33.29
CA THR A 5 46.86 -19.96 -32.22
C THR A 5 45.39 -19.74 -32.58
N ALA A 6 44.58 -20.79 -32.64
CA ALA A 6 43.14 -20.70 -32.84
C ALA A 6 42.44 -20.37 -31.50
N ALA A 7 41.90 -19.16 -31.39
CA ALA A 7 41.04 -18.76 -30.28
C ALA A 7 39.60 -19.19 -30.56
N MET A 8 39.03 -20.05 -29.71
CA MET A 8 37.59 -20.34 -29.69
C MET A 8 36.86 -19.15 -29.09
N LEU A 9 36.04 -18.45 -29.88
CA LEU A 9 35.09 -17.45 -29.38
C LEU A 9 33.82 -18.15 -28.90
N SER A 10 33.61 -18.19 -27.59
CA SER A 10 32.33 -18.58 -26.99
C SER A 10 31.36 -17.38 -27.03
N THR A 11 30.31 -17.46 -27.84
CA THR A 11 29.25 -16.45 -27.90
C THR A 11 28.30 -16.59 -26.69
N LEU A 12 28.29 -15.59 -25.82
CA LEU A 12 27.37 -15.50 -24.69
C LEU A 12 26.03 -14.90 -25.17
N SER A 13 25.02 -15.73 -25.39
CA SER A 13 23.67 -15.27 -25.75
C SER A 13 23.00 -14.62 -24.54
N LEU A 14 22.78 -13.31 -24.61
CA LEU A 14 21.92 -12.57 -23.68
C LEU A 14 20.45 -12.98 -23.94
N MET A 15 19.89 -13.83 -23.07
CA MET A 15 18.44 -14.01 -23.01
C MET A 15 17.82 -12.78 -22.38
N SER A 16 17.17 -11.94 -23.18
CA SER A 16 16.32 -10.86 -22.69
C SER A 16 15.10 -11.46 -22.00
N TYR A 17 15.04 -11.39 -20.67
CA TYR A 17 13.80 -11.64 -19.93
C TYR A 17 12.90 -10.42 -20.04
N SER A 18 11.80 -10.54 -20.79
CA SER A 18 10.70 -9.60 -20.68
C SER A 18 10.05 -9.78 -19.31
N ALA A 19 10.24 -8.82 -18.41
CA ALA A 19 9.47 -8.75 -17.18
C ALA A 19 8.05 -8.30 -17.53
N PHE A 20 7.07 -9.21 -17.38
CA PHE A 20 5.67 -8.81 -17.38
C PHE A 20 5.41 -8.05 -16.08
N ALA A 21 5.14 -6.75 -16.18
CA ALA A 21 4.67 -5.97 -15.03
C ALA A 21 3.26 -6.48 -14.68
N THR A 22 3.15 -7.27 -13.62
CA THR A 22 1.86 -7.67 -13.04
C THR A 22 1.27 -6.47 -12.31
N VAL A 23 0.06 -6.06 -12.68
CA VAL A 23 -0.67 -5.02 -11.95
C VAL A 23 -1.03 -5.55 -10.57
N THR A 24 -0.68 -4.80 -9.53
CA THR A 24 -1.02 -5.17 -8.14
C THR A 24 -2.50 -4.87 -7.88
N GLU A 25 -3.26 -5.91 -7.56
CA GLU A 25 -4.69 -5.82 -7.23
C GLU A 25 -4.88 -5.38 -5.77
N VAL A 26 -5.86 -4.52 -5.54
CA VAL A 26 -6.24 -4.00 -4.22
C VAL A 26 -7.71 -4.31 -4.00
N THR A 27 -8.04 -5.00 -2.92
CA THR A 27 -9.44 -5.10 -2.47
C THR A 27 -9.68 -4.02 -1.44
N ASN A 28 -10.51 -3.01 -1.73
CA ASN A 28 -10.82 -1.95 -0.77
C ASN A 28 -12.24 -2.11 -0.20
N TYR A 29 -12.35 -2.41 1.09
CA TYR A 29 -13.63 -2.47 1.79
C TYR A 29 -14.01 -1.08 2.30
N LYS A 30 -15.19 -0.58 1.91
CA LYS A 30 -15.68 0.75 2.30
C LYS A 30 -17.21 0.80 2.38
N SER A 31 -17.72 1.81 3.08
CA SER A 31 -19.14 2.15 2.99
C SER A 31 -19.48 2.74 1.61
N PRO A 32 -20.66 2.44 1.03
CA PRO A 32 -21.14 3.08 -0.20
C PRO A 32 -21.30 4.60 -0.09
N TYR A 33 -21.42 5.13 1.13
CA TYR A 33 -21.63 6.56 1.38
C TYR A 33 -20.34 7.33 1.71
N CYS A 34 -19.18 6.67 1.66
CA CYS A 34 -17.90 7.29 1.99
C CYS A 34 -17.23 7.90 0.74
N GLY A 35 -17.36 9.22 0.57
CA GLY A 35 -16.74 9.97 -0.52
C GLY A 35 -15.22 9.93 -0.48
N CYS A 36 -14.61 10.27 0.65
CA CYS A 36 -13.15 10.29 0.81
C CYS A 36 -12.50 8.92 0.55
N CYS A 37 -13.16 7.82 0.91
CA CYS A 37 -12.70 6.46 0.61
C CYS A 37 -12.63 6.20 -0.90
N THR A 38 -13.54 6.80 -1.67
CA THR A 38 -13.55 6.71 -3.14
C THR A 38 -12.39 7.52 -3.74
N GLU A 39 -12.14 8.72 -3.21
CA GLU A 39 -10.99 9.53 -3.63
C GLU A 39 -9.66 8.84 -3.32
N TRP A 40 -9.56 8.14 -2.17
CA TRP A 40 -8.40 7.31 -1.87
C TRP A 40 -8.23 6.15 -2.88
N SER A 41 -9.31 5.48 -3.30
CA SER A 41 -9.25 4.48 -4.37
C SER A 41 -8.72 5.10 -5.68
N THR A 42 -9.17 6.32 -6.03
CA THR A 42 -8.67 7.05 -7.20
C THR A 42 -7.17 7.34 -7.09
N HIS A 43 -6.69 7.77 -5.91
CA HIS A 43 -5.26 7.98 -5.64
C HIS A 43 -4.45 6.70 -5.87
N MET A 44 -4.94 5.56 -5.37
CA MET A 44 -4.30 4.26 -5.57
C MET A 44 -4.27 3.84 -7.04
N GLN A 45 -5.36 4.08 -7.79
CA GLN A 45 -5.40 3.82 -9.23
C GLN A 45 -4.38 4.66 -10.00
N GLN A 46 -4.26 5.95 -9.66
CA GLN A 46 -3.25 6.84 -10.25
C GLN A 46 -1.82 6.40 -9.95
N ALA A 47 -1.60 5.75 -8.80
CA ALA A 47 -0.32 5.15 -8.43
C ALA A 47 -0.05 3.79 -9.11
N GLY A 48 -0.94 3.31 -9.99
CA GLY A 48 -0.73 2.10 -10.81
C GLY A 48 -1.33 0.81 -10.22
N PHE A 49 -2.09 0.91 -9.14
CA PHE A 49 -2.81 -0.22 -8.57
C PHE A 49 -4.15 -0.46 -9.29
N LYS A 50 -4.61 -1.71 -9.34
CA LYS A 50 -5.98 -2.03 -9.75
C LYS A 50 -6.86 -2.20 -8.53
N VAL A 51 -7.71 -1.21 -8.26
CA VAL A 51 -8.57 -1.19 -7.07
C VAL A 51 -9.95 -1.76 -7.37
N ASN A 52 -10.33 -2.79 -6.62
CA ASN A 52 -11.66 -3.39 -6.60
C ASN A 52 -12.35 -3.00 -5.29
N GLU A 53 -13.34 -2.12 -5.36
CA GLU A 53 -14.11 -1.72 -4.17
C GLU A 53 -15.14 -2.78 -3.78
N GLN A 54 -15.19 -3.12 -2.50
CA GLN A 54 -16.17 -4.01 -1.88
C GLN A 54 -17.02 -3.18 -0.93
N LEU A 55 -18.26 -2.90 -1.31
CA LEU A 55 -19.16 -2.07 -0.53
C LEU A 55 -19.72 -2.84 0.67
N GLN A 56 -19.65 -2.24 1.85
CA GLN A 56 -20.05 -2.86 3.11
C GLN A 56 -20.86 -1.87 3.95
N GLU A 57 -22.01 -2.32 4.44
CA GLU A 57 -22.83 -1.53 5.37
C GLU A 57 -22.24 -1.57 6.80
N ASP A 58 -21.65 -2.71 7.19
CA ASP A 58 -20.97 -2.89 8.47
C ASP A 58 -19.45 -3.05 8.29
N MET A 59 -18.74 -1.91 8.33
CA MET A 59 -17.29 -1.90 8.31
C MET A 59 -16.65 -2.41 9.62
N THR A 60 -17.38 -2.45 10.73
CA THR A 60 -16.84 -2.89 12.01
C THR A 60 -16.50 -4.37 11.97
N ALA A 61 -17.41 -5.20 11.44
CA ALA A 61 -17.19 -6.63 11.28
C ALA A 61 -15.96 -6.93 10.40
N ILE A 62 -15.81 -6.21 9.28
CA ILE A 62 -14.67 -6.34 8.36
C ILE A 62 -13.35 -6.01 9.07
N LYS A 63 -13.30 -4.88 9.77
CA LYS A 63 -12.13 -4.44 10.53
C LYS A 63 -11.72 -5.47 11.58
N GLN A 64 -12.68 -6.00 12.34
CA GLN A 64 -12.43 -7.03 13.34
C GLN A 64 -11.89 -8.33 12.72
N GLN A 65 -12.49 -8.79 11.62
CA GLN A 65 -12.01 -9.97 10.89
C GLN A 65 -10.58 -9.79 10.39
N LEU A 66 -10.23 -8.58 9.95
CA LEU A 66 -8.88 -8.23 9.48
C LEU A 66 -7.92 -7.85 10.63
N GLY A 67 -8.35 -7.94 11.89
CA GLY A 67 -7.51 -7.69 13.07
C GLY A 67 -7.18 -6.21 13.32
N ILE A 68 -7.98 -5.30 12.78
CA ILE A 68 -7.88 -3.87 13.07
C ILE A 68 -8.49 -3.60 14.44
N THR A 69 -7.69 -3.02 15.33
CA THR A 69 -8.16 -2.59 16.65
C THR A 69 -8.84 -1.22 16.57
N PRO A 70 -9.73 -0.88 17.53
CA PRO A 70 -10.37 0.44 17.54
C PRO A 70 -9.39 1.63 17.54
N LYS A 71 -8.18 1.45 18.08
CA LYS A 71 -7.14 2.50 18.10
C LYS A 71 -6.48 2.75 16.75
N LEU A 72 -6.53 1.77 15.84
CA LEU A 72 -5.95 1.88 14.50
C LEU A 72 -7.01 2.22 13.44
N ALA A 73 -8.28 2.21 13.82
CA ALA A 73 -9.38 2.26 12.88
C ALA A 73 -9.49 3.61 12.13
N SER A 74 -9.96 3.50 10.90
CA SER A 74 -10.28 4.58 9.97
C SER A 74 -11.57 4.24 9.19
N CYS A 75 -11.83 4.92 8.09
CA CYS A 75 -13.08 4.82 7.30
C CYS A 75 -13.14 3.59 6.38
N HIS A 76 -12.01 3.14 5.81
CA HIS A 76 -11.92 1.97 4.92
C HIS A 76 -10.77 1.04 5.32
N THR A 77 -10.78 -0.17 4.75
CA THR A 77 -9.73 -1.17 4.95
C THR A 77 -9.41 -1.83 3.62
N ALA A 78 -8.17 -1.77 3.18
CA ALA A 78 -7.70 -2.39 1.95
C ALA A 78 -6.86 -3.64 2.22
N VAL A 79 -6.86 -4.58 1.28
CA VAL A 79 -6.04 -5.79 1.30
C VAL A 79 -5.25 -5.90 0.00
N ILE A 80 -3.93 -6.07 0.11
CA ILE A 80 -2.98 -6.17 -1.00
C ILE A 80 -1.96 -7.27 -0.65
N ASP A 81 -1.83 -8.28 -1.50
CA ASP A 81 -0.90 -9.41 -1.31
C ASP A 81 -0.97 -10.06 0.09
N GLY A 82 -2.16 -10.05 0.70
CA GLY A 82 -2.42 -10.59 2.05
C GLY A 82 -2.12 -9.64 3.20
N TYR A 83 -1.56 -8.45 2.95
CA TYR A 83 -1.37 -7.40 3.93
C TYR A 83 -2.58 -6.48 4.03
N VAL A 84 -2.79 -5.90 5.22
CA VAL A 84 -3.94 -5.04 5.53
C VAL A 84 -3.51 -3.57 5.57
N PHE A 85 -4.26 -2.68 4.94
CA PHE A 85 -3.98 -1.25 4.88
C PHE A 85 -5.21 -0.48 5.36
N GLU A 86 -5.12 0.14 6.52
CA GLU A 86 -6.24 0.79 7.20
C GLU A 86 -6.17 2.32 7.02
N GLY A 87 -7.21 2.90 6.40
CA GLY A 87 -7.34 4.34 6.26
C GLY A 87 -6.55 5.00 5.13
N HIS A 88 -6.41 6.32 5.22
CA HIS A 88 -5.88 7.21 4.18
C HIS A 88 -4.35 7.19 4.11
N ILE A 89 -3.79 6.02 3.81
CA ILE A 89 -2.35 5.81 3.69
C ILE A 89 -1.89 6.24 2.29
N PRO A 90 -0.80 7.02 2.15
CA PRO A 90 -0.21 7.32 0.85
C PRO A 90 0.20 6.05 0.09
N ALA A 91 -0.14 5.97 -1.19
CA ALA A 91 0.31 4.91 -2.09
C ALA A 91 1.85 4.70 -2.05
N THR A 92 2.64 5.76 -1.84
CA THR A 92 4.10 5.68 -1.67
C THR A 92 4.51 4.86 -0.46
N ASP A 93 3.80 4.99 0.66
CA ASP A 93 4.09 4.25 1.88
C ASP A 93 3.69 2.78 1.73
N ILE A 94 2.58 2.54 1.03
CA ILE A 94 2.14 1.17 0.66
C ILE A 94 3.17 0.51 -0.24
N GLN A 95 3.67 1.20 -1.27
CA GLN A 95 4.71 0.69 -2.16
C GLN A 95 6.01 0.41 -1.40
N ALA A 96 6.43 1.32 -0.51
CA ALA A 96 7.62 1.14 0.32
C ALA A 96 7.48 -0.08 1.24
N PHE A 97 6.30 -0.27 1.85
CA PHE A 97 5.99 -1.45 2.65
C PHE A 97 6.03 -2.73 1.82
N LEU A 98 5.37 -2.78 0.66
CA LEU A 98 5.31 -3.97 -0.18
C LEU A 98 6.69 -4.36 -0.74
N ALA A 99 7.57 -3.39 -0.99
CA ALA A 99 8.94 -3.64 -1.44
C ALA A 99 9.82 -4.29 -0.36
N ASN A 100 9.58 -3.98 0.92
CA ASN A 100 10.32 -4.56 2.04
C ASN A 100 9.46 -4.62 3.31
N PRO A 101 8.52 -5.58 3.42
CA PRO A 101 7.60 -5.63 4.53
C PRO A 101 8.35 -5.88 5.85
N PRO A 102 8.11 -5.10 6.92
CA PRO A 102 8.70 -5.37 8.22
C PRO A 102 8.34 -6.78 8.70
N LYS A 103 9.29 -7.42 9.38
CA LYS A 103 9.11 -8.81 9.83
C LYS A 103 7.87 -8.95 10.72
N ASN A 104 7.03 -9.92 10.41
CA ASN A 104 5.76 -10.20 11.10
C ASN A 104 4.72 -9.07 11.00
N ALA A 105 4.91 -8.05 10.16
CA ALA A 105 3.90 -7.04 9.95
C ALA A 105 2.65 -7.66 9.32
N LYS A 106 1.50 -7.29 9.87
CA LYS A 106 0.19 -7.56 9.26
C LYS A 106 -0.20 -6.48 8.26
N GLY A 107 0.31 -5.26 8.45
CA GLY A 107 -0.16 -4.14 7.66
C GLY A 107 0.30 -2.78 8.13
N LEU A 108 -0.26 -1.75 7.48
CA LEU A 108 -0.14 -0.35 7.86
C LEU A 108 -1.50 0.23 8.25
N ALA A 109 -1.51 1.25 9.10
CA ALA A 109 -2.69 2.01 9.48
C ALA A 109 -2.39 3.51 9.56
N ALA A 110 -3.27 4.33 9.00
CA ALA A 110 -3.38 5.77 9.27
C ALA A 110 -4.68 6.00 10.06
N PRO A 111 -4.62 6.02 11.41
CA PRO A 111 -5.82 6.08 12.24
C PRO A 111 -6.59 7.39 12.07
N GLY A 112 -7.92 7.33 12.21
CA GLY A 112 -8.79 8.49 12.03
C GLY A 112 -8.95 8.89 10.57
N MET A 113 -9.08 10.19 10.28
CA MET A 113 -9.16 10.73 8.92
C MET A 113 -8.42 12.07 8.87
N PRO A 114 -7.06 12.06 8.88
CA PRO A 114 -6.28 13.28 8.94
C PRO A 114 -6.51 14.15 7.69
N ILE A 115 -6.79 15.44 7.89
CA ILE A 115 -6.96 16.38 6.78
C ILE A 115 -5.65 16.50 6.00
N GLY A 116 -5.73 16.43 4.67
CA GLY A 116 -4.57 16.50 3.79
C GLY A 116 -3.91 15.14 3.48
N SER A 117 -4.35 14.06 4.12
CA SER A 117 -4.03 12.70 3.66
C SER A 117 -4.77 12.38 2.34
N PRO A 118 -4.35 11.37 1.55
CA PRO A 118 -4.93 11.12 0.23
C PRO A 118 -6.42 10.81 0.29
N GLY A 119 -7.24 11.57 -0.43
CA GLY A 119 -8.71 11.52 -0.37
C GLY A 119 -9.34 12.36 0.75
N MET A 120 -8.54 12.99 1.61
CA MET A 120 -8.94 13.91 2.68
C MET A 120 -8.41 15.34 2.43
N GLU A 121 -8.06 15.68 1.19
CA GLU A 121 -7.56 17.01 0.82
C GLU A 121 -8.61 18.09 1.10
N SER A 122 -8.18 19.21 1.69
CA SER A 122 -9.07 20.34 2.00
C SER A 122 -8.35 21.67 1.78
N GLY A 123 -8.30 22.08 0.51
CA GLY A 123 -7.49 23.22 0.09
C GLY A 123 -6.03 22.98 0.44
N ASP A 124 -5.40 23.98 1.05
CA ASP A 124 -4.00 23.88 1.44
C ASP A 124 -3.79 23.22 2.80
N LYS A 125 -4.83 22.96 3.60
CA LYS A 125 -4.66 22.49 5.00
C LYS A 125 -4.16 21.05 5.07
N LYS A 126 -3.19 20.80 5.96
CA LYS A 126 -2.65 19.47 6.27
C LYS A 126 -2.45 19.31 7.78
N GLU A 127 -3.05 18.27 8.33
CA GLU A 127 -2.75 17.81 9.69
C GLU A 127 -1.50 16.93 9.67
N ALA A 128 -0.65 17.07 10.68
CA ALA A 128 0.44 16.13 10.87
C ALA A 128 -0.13 14.77 11.32
N TYR A 129 0.36 13.68 10.74
CA TYR A 129 -0.09 12.34 11.10
C TYR A 129 0.99 11.30 10.84
N SER A 130 0.84 10.16 11.52
CA SER A 130 1.73 9.02 11.38
C SER A 130 1.01 7.86 10.73
N VAL A 131 1.74 7.14 9.88
CA VAL A 131 1.37 5.81 9.40
C VAL A 131 2.09 4.79 10.27
N PHE A 132 1.33 3.87 10.86
CA PHE A 132 1.86 2.86 11.77
C PHE A 132 1.88 1.49 11.11
N ALA A 133 2.98 0.76 11.26
CA ALA A 133 2.98 -0.67 11.02
C ALA A 133 2.47 -1.41 12.26
N PHE A 134 1.69 -2.47 12.05
CA PHE A 134 1.13 -3.28 13.13
C PHE A 134 1.22 -4.78 12.81
N ASN A 135 1.13 -5.62 13.84
CA ASN A 135 1.13 -7.08 13.69
C ASN A 135 -0.02 -7.78 14.44
N GLU A 136 -0.10 -9.10 14.29
CA GLU A 136 -1.13 -9.92 14.92
C GLU A 136 -1.07 -9.95 16.45
N GLN A 137 0.09 -9.65 17.04
CA GLN A 137 0.28 -9.57 18.48
C GLN A 137 -0.15 -8.20 19.05
N GLY A 138 -0.64 -7.29 18.21
CA GLY A 138 -1.05 -5.94 18.60
C GLY A 138 0.12 -4.99 18.84
N GLN A 139 1.34 -5.36 18.43
CA GLN A 139 2.48 -4.44 18.45
C GLN A 139 2.31 -3.42 17.33
N VAL A 140 2.66 -2.16 17.62
CA VAL A 140 2.50 -1.03 16.72
C VAL A 140 3.78 -0.19 16.78
N PHE A 141 4.29 0.23 15.63
CA PHE A 141 5.40 1.18 15.54
C PHE A 141 5.19 2.15 14.37
N GLU A 142 5.75 3.35 14.49
CA GLU A 142 5.67 4.35 13.43
C GLU A 142 6.49 3.89 12.22
N PHE A 143 5.84 3.84 11.06
CA PHE A 143 6.45 3.47 9.78
C PHE A 143 6.85 4.72 8.98
N ALA A 144 5.99 5.73 8.97
CA ALA A 144 6.22 7.02 8.34
C ALA A 144 5.52 8.13 9.11
N HIS A 145 6.07 9.34 9.01
CA HIS A 145 5.47 10.56 9.54
C HIS A 145 5.26 11.55 8.40
N HIS A 146 4.09 12.17 8.36
CA HIS A 146 3.70 13.18 7.38
C HIS A 146 3.46 14.49 8.10
N GLU A 147 4.23 15.51 7.74
CA GLU A 147 4.15 16.83 8.34
C GLU A 147 2.87 17.58 7.91
N GLY A 148 2.32 18.33 8.86
CA GLY A 148 1.23 19.27 8.59
C GLY A 148 1.73 20.65 8.13
N ASN A 149 0.82 21.61 8.01
CA ASN A 149 1.16 23.01 7.72
C ASN A 149 0.34 24.05 8.50
#